data_AF-A0A226ELY2-F1
#
_entry.id   AF-A0A226ELY2-F1
#
_cell.length_a   1.000
_cell.length_b   1.000
_cell.length_c   1.000
_cell.angle_alpha   90.00
_cell.angle_beta   90.00
_cell.angle_gamma   90.00
#
_symmetry.space_group_name_H-M   'P 1'
#
loop_
_entity.id
_entity.type
_entity.pdbx_description
1 polymer ?
#
loop_
_entity_poly.entity_id
_entity_poly.type
_entity_poly.pdbx_seq_one_letter_code
_entity_poly.pdbx_strand_id
1 'polypeptide(L)'
;MAVGPSKLPDITPEQTPFAKNMSQFARFWLSEKGRFAMSGVAVAAACGYFGGYVALHVWFLPNYRNAVQLYKNGFMTPPTADVFERAKTALEDVKLPEKQKQSVNFFSVYGMDMFFAGSTKTTGGVAIGIPRNYSYKTQADLERNDIIVDGNNVEWGSDGGQLLQEALVLSENAQKFGIARDICMSDTHYVYSRGIMGSSSIMLYFFLSRNANDMLYGLYKPRSFRTVVYSGLSLFCFGIWAVSSDLLTKFYENYADKRAGSLNLSYAKGGVEFYSRTLQRNMALRSIMGPPGEKRFTFFGNDVEFIRERHVPFTRRKHNMEKIAERLSQASTMNNSSPVDNLQRDSHLLKS
;
A
#
# COMPACT_ATOMS: atom_id res chain seq x y z
N MET A 1 -21.96 -38.32 8.33
CA MET A 1 -21.92 -39.17 7.12
C MET A 1 -20.64 -38.86 6.36
N ALA A 2 -19.64 -39.74 6.49
CA ALA A 2 -18.39 -39.60 5.76
C ALA A 2 -18.63 -40.04 4.31
N VAL A 3 -18.58 -39.09 3.37
CA VAL A 3 -18.56 -39.39 1.94
C VAL A 3 -17.17 -39.96 1.65
N GLY A 4 -17.07 -41.28 1.48
CA GLY A 4 -15.84 -41.93 1.05
C GLY A 4 -15.37 -41.37 -0.29
N PRO A 5 -14.06 -41.46 -0.61
CA PRO A 5 -13.55 -40.98 -1.89
C PRO A 5 -14.30 -41.73 -3.00
N SER A 6 -15.08 -41.00 -3.79
CA SER A 6 -15.69 -41.56 -5.00
C SER A 6 -14.53 -42.05 -5.86
N LYS A 7 -14.40 -43.37 -5.97
CA LYS A 7 -13.50 -43.98 -6.94
C LYS A 7 -13.96 -43.46 -8.30
N LEU A 8 -13.14 -42.59 -8.89
CA LEU A 8 -13.29 -42.21 -10.29
C LEU A 8 -13.46 -43.51 -11.08
N PRO A 9 -14.46 -43.62 -11.98
CA PRO A 9 -14.58 -44.81 -12.82
C PRO A 9 -13.25 -45.02 -13.55
N ASP A 10 -12.78 -46.27 -13.60
CA ASP A 10 -11.64 -46.71 -14.42
C ASP A 10 -12.00 -46.52 -15.89
N ILE A 11 -11.99 -45.27 -16.35
CA ILE A 11 -12.08 -44.94 -17.77
C ILE A 11 -10.73 -45.31 -18.33
N THR A 12 -10.62 -46.53 -18.85
CA THR A 12 -9.45 -46.97 -19.57
C THR A 12 -9.24 -46.02 -20.76
N PRO A 13 -7.99 -45.60 -21.04
CA PRO A 13 -7.67 -44.70 -22.15
C PRO A 13 -8.19 -45.16 -23.52
N GLU A 14 -8.63 -46.41 -23.65
CA GLU A 14 -9.15 -46.96 -24.90
C GLU A 14 -10.55 -46.43 -25.30
N GLN A 15 -11.31 -45.83 -24.38
CA GLN A 15 -12.71 -45.46 -24.62
C GLN A 15 -12.92 -44.07 -25.25
N THR A 16 -11.86 -43.29 -25.50
CA THR A 16 -12.00 -41.99 -26.19
C THR A 16 -11.10 -41.92 -27.43
N PRO A 17 -11.63 -41.48 -28.60
CA PRO A 17 -10.85 -41.42 -29.85
C PRO A 17 -9.62 -40.51 -29.75
N PHE A 18 -9.59 -39.60 -28.77
CA PHE A 18 -8.46 -38.70 -28.50
C PHE A 18 -7.26 -39.39 -27.84
N ALA A 19 -7.47 -40.49 -27.11
CA ALA A 19 -6.43 -41.14 -26.31
C ALA A 19 -5.58 -42.16 -27.09
N LYS A 20 -6.09 -42.68 -28.23
CA LYS A 20 -5.31 -43.57 -29.11
C LYS A 20 -4.07 -42.91 -29.72
N ASN A 21 -4.10 -41.60 -30.00
CA ASN A 21 -3.00 -40.84 -30.60
C ASN A 21 -2.17 -40.00 -29.61
N MET A 22 -2.26 -40.30 -28.31
CA MET A 22 -1.62 -39.50 -27.28
C MET A 22 -0.15 -39.90 -27.09
N SER A 23 0.77 -38.94 -27.20
CA SER A 23 2.20 -39.18 -26.98
C SER A 23 2.49 -39.71 -25.57
N GLN A 24 3.59 -40.46 -25.40
CA GLN A 24 4.02 -40.99 -24.10
C GLN A 24 4.15 -39.89 -23.04
N PHE A 25 4.61 -38.71 -23.46
CA PHE A 25 4.68 -37.51 -22.62
C PHE A 25 3.30 -37.09 -22.09
N ALA A 26 2.28 -37.00 -22.96
CA ALA A 26 0.95 -36.63 -22.53
C ALA A 26 0.28 -37.71 -21.64
N ARG A 27 0.58 -38.99 -21.87
CA ARG A 27 0.13 -40.09 -20.98
C ARG A 27 0.71 -39.99 -19.57
N PHE A 28 1.98 -39.59 -19.45
CA PHE A 28 2.62 -39.37 -18.15
C PHE A 28 1.89 -38.29 -17.32
N TRP A 29 1.57 -37.14 -17.90
CA TRP A 29 0.88 -36.06 -17.19
C TRP A 29 -0.55 -36.39 -16.75
N LEU A 30 -1.19 -37.34 -17.42
CA LEU A 30 -2.50 -37.86 -17.02
C LEU A 30 -2.44 -38.85 -15.85
N SER A 31 -1.30 -39.52 -15.68
CA SER A 31 -1.08 -40.50 -14.62
C SER A 31 -1.05 -39.87 -13.23
N GLU A 32 -1.25 -40.69 -12.20
CA GLU A 32 -1.15 -40.27 -10.80
C GLU A 32 0.22 -39.66 -10.47
N LYS A 33 1.30 -40.23 -11.02
CA LYS A 33 2.68 -39.72 -10.87
C LYS A 33 2.83 -38.32 -11.49
N GLY A 34 2.26 -38.10 -12.67
CA GLY A 34 2.26 -36.79 -13.33
C GLY A 34 1.46 -35.74 -12.55
N ARG A 35 0.31 -36.12 -11.99
CA ARG A 35 -0.51 -35.25 -11.13
C ARG A 35 0.20 -34.91 -9.81
N PHE A 36 0.93 -35.86 -9.24
CA PHE A 36 1.76 -35.62 -8.05
C PHE A 36 2.91 -34.66 -8.38
N ALA A 37 3.61 -34.86 -9.50
CA ALA A 37 4.65 -33.94 -9.96
C ALA A 37 4.12 -32.50 -10.15
N MET A 38 2.92 -32.34 -10.74
CA MET A 38 2.28 -31.02 -10.87
C MET A 38 1.93 -30.37 -9.54
N SER A 39 1.60 -31.16 -8.52
CA SER A 39 1.39 -30.65 -7.16
C SER A 39 2.69 -30.07 -6.60
N GLY A 40 3.82 -30.75 -6.82
CA GLY A 40 5.15 -30.25 -6.46
C GLY A 40 5.51 -28.94 -7.18
N VAL A 41 5.20 -28.82 -8.47
CA VAL A 41 5.40 -27.59 -9.25
C VAL A 41 4.56 -26.44 -8.69
N ALA A 42 3.29 -26.68 -8.35
CA ALA A 42 2.41 -25.66 -7.77
C ALA A 42 2.93 -25.16 -6.41
N VAL A 43 3.37 -26.08 -5.54
CA VAL A 43 3.98 -25.72 -4.25
C VAL A 43 5.28 -24.94 -4.46
N ALA A 44 6.15 -25.39 -5.36
CA ALA A 44 7.38 -24.68 -5.67
C ALA A 44 7.12 -23.27 -6.23
N ALA A 45 6.11 -23.11 -7.09
CA ALA A 45 5.70 -21.80 -7.61
C ALA A 45 5.15 -20.89 -6.51
N ALA A 46 4.31 -21.41 -5.61
CA ALA A 46 3.77 -20.66 -4.48
C ALA A 46 4.87 -20.23 -3.49
N CYS A 47 5.79 -21.14 -3.14
CA CYS A 47 6.95 -20.82 -2.31
C CYS A 47 7.89 -19.82 -3.00
N GLY A 48 8.14 -20.01 -4.30
CA GLY A 48 8.96 -19.11 -5.12
C GLY A 48 8.39 -17.69 -5.18
N TYR A 49 7.08 -17.55 -5.34
CA TYR A 49 6.41 -16.25 -5.29
C TYR A 49 6.57 -15.58 -3.92
N PHE A 50 6.27 -16.29 -2.83
CA PHE A 50 6.41 -15.73 -1.47
C PHE A 50 7.85 -15.32 -1.17
N GLY A 51 8.79 -16.25 -1.39
CA GLY A 51 10.21 -16.03 -1.16
C GLY A 51 10.75 -14.89 -2.01
N GLY A 52 10.39 -14.84 -3.30
CA GLY A 52 10.77 -13.75 -4.21
C GLY A 52 10.22 -12.40 -3.77
N TYR A 53 8.94 -12.33 -3.37
CA TYR A 53 8.33 -11.09 -2.90
C TYR A 53 8.98 -10.58 -1.61
N VAL A 54 9.25 -11.46 -0.64
CA VAL A 54 9.94 -11.09 0.60
C VAL A 54 11.40 -10.70 0.33
N ALA A 55 12.09 -11.44 -0.53
CA ALA A 55 13.46 -11.15 -0.95
C ALA A 55 13.61 -9.74 -1.54
N LEU A 56 12.64 -9.28 -2.33
CA LEU A 56 12.61 -7.93 -2.88
C LEU A 56 12.62 -6.85 -1.79
N HIS A 57 11.95 -7.11 -0.66
CA HIS A 57 11.87 -6.20 0.47
C HIS A 57 13.00 -6.35 1.49
N VAL A 58 13.81 -7.41 1.40
CA VAL A 58 14.92 -7.68 2.32
C VAL A 58 16.28 -7.45 1.65
N TRP A 59 16.56 -8.17 0.56
CA TRP A 59 17.88 -8.15 -0.09
C TRP A 59 17.99 -7.07 -1.17
N PHE A 60 16.90 -6.78 -1.88
CA PHE A 60 16.88 -5.76 -2.94
C PHE A 60 16.37 -4.39 -2.47
N LEU A 61 16.18 -4.20 -1.16
CA LEU A 61 15.78 -2.93 -0.59
C LEU A 61 16.74 -1.77 -0.97
N PRO A 62 18.08 -1.96 -0.99
CA PRO A 62 19.00 -0.92 -1.46
C PRO A 62 18.77 -0.53 -2.92
N ASN A 63 18.44 -1.48 -3.80
CA ASN A 63 18.16 -1.21 -5.21
C ASN A 63 16.89 -0.37 -5.36
N TYR A 64 15.83 -0.68 -4.61
CA TYR A 64 14.62 0.15 -4.57
C TYR A 64 14.94 1.57 -4.11
N ARG A 65 15.70 1.70 -3.02
CA ARG A 65 16.14 3.00 -2.52
C ARG A 65 16.90 3.79 -3.60
N ASN A 66 17.91 3.20 -4.22
CA ASN A 66 18.73 3.87 -5.24
C ASN A 66 17.89 4.30 -6.46
N ALA A 67 16.85 3.54 -6.81
CA ALA A 67 15.98 3.88 -7.94
C ALA A 67 15.10 5.12 -7.68
N VAL A 68 14.74 5.38 -6.42
CA VAL A 68 13.84 6.49 -6.04
C VAL A 68 14.54 7.61 -5.27
N GLN A 69 15.81 7.45 -4.93
CA GLN A 69 16.57 8.44 -4.18
C GLN A 69 16.76 9.72 -4.99
N LEU A 70 16.72 10.86 -4.30
CA LEU A 70 17.03 12.15 -4.90
C LEU A 70 18.53 12.29 -5.16
N TYR A 71 18.87 12.55 -6.41
CA TYR A 71 20.23 12.90 -6.84
C TYR A 71 20.28 14.35 -7.33
N LYS A 72 21.29 15.09 -6.90
CA LYS A 72 21.60 16.44 -7.41
C LYS A 72 23.03 16.42 -7.92
N ASN A 73 23.23 16.77 -9.19
CA ASN A 73 24.54 16.75 -9.85
C ASN A 73 25.27 15.39 -9.73
N GLY A 74 24.53 14.28 -9.80
CA GLY A 74 25.08 12.92 -9.67
C GLY A 74 25.35 12.45 -8.24
N PHE A 75 25.16 13.30 -7.23
CA PHE A 75 25.36 12.93 -5.83
C PHE A 75 24.04 12.73 -5.09
N MET A 76 24.04 11.76 -4.17
CA MET A 76 22.92 11.53 -3.27
C MET A 76 22.68 12.76 -2.39
N THR A 77 21.46 13.28 -2.39
CA THR A 77 21.09 14.39 -1.51
C THR A 77 20.51 13.83 -0.22
N PRO A 78 21.16 14.03 0.94
CA PRO A 78 20.56 13.65 2.23
C PRO A 78 19.43 14.63 2.61
N PRO A 79 18.51 14.22 3.48
CA PRO A 79 17.55 15.15 4.08
C PRO A 79 18.29 16.29 4.81
N THR A 80 17.74 17.50 4.75
CA THR A 80 18.27 18.62 5.53
C THR A 80 18.17 18.34 7.03
N ALA A 81 19.03 18.97 7.83
CA ALA A 81 19.15 18.66 9.26
C ALA A 81 17.82 18.80 10.02
N ASP A 82 17.03 19.82 9.69
CA ASP A 82 15.71 20.09 10.25
C ASP A 82 14.67 19.03 9.84
N VAL A 83 14.69 18.55 8.60
CA VAL A 83 13.82 17.44 8.15
C VAL A 83 14.19 16.15 8.87
N PHE A 84 15.49 15.89 9.01
CA PHE A 84 16.00 14.70 9.69
C PHE A 84 15.67 14.70 11.19
N GLU A 85 15.76 15.85 11.85
CA GLU A 85 15.34 16.02 13.24
C GLU A 85 13.84 15.74 13.39
N ARG A 86 13.00 16.31 12.52
CA ARG A 86 11.55 16.05 12.51
C ARG A 86 11.23 14.57 12.29
N ALA A 87 11.98 13.90 11.43
CA ALA A 87 11.84 12.46 11.20
C ALA A 87 12.20 11.63 12.44
N LYS A 88 13.27 12.00 13.15
CA LYS A 88 13.63 11.40 14.44
C LYS A 88 12.55 11.62 15.49
N THR A 89 12.04 12.84 15.64
CA THR A 89 10.93 13.12 16.56
C THR A 89 9.72 12.25 16.25
N ALA A 90 9.33 12.15 14.97
CA ALA A 90 8.22 11.29 14.57
C ALA A 90 8.47 9.80 14.88
N LEU A 91 9.70 9.32 14.72
CA LEU A 91 10.08 7.95 15.08
C LEU A 91 9.97 7.68 16.59
N GLU A 92 10.38 8.66 17.41
CA GLU A 92 10.23 8.58 18.87
C GLU A 92 8.76 8.60 19.29
N ASP A 93 7.96 9.48 18.69
CA ASP A 93 6.54 9.64 19.02
C ASP A 93 5.71 8.39 18.70
N VAL A 94 6.07 7.61 17.67
CA VAL A 94 5.39 6.36 17.30
C VAL A 94 5.63 5.23 18.32
N LYS A 95 6.61 5.39 19.23
CA LYS A 95 6.93 4.47 20.35
C LYS A 95 7.20 3.03 19.90
N LEU A 96 8.00 2.88 18.85
CA LEU A 96 8.48 1.55 18.43
C LEU A 96 9.50 0.98 19.44
N PRO A 97 9.64 -0.35 19.55
CA PRO A 97 10.77 -0.97 20.23
C PRO A 97 12.11 -0.51 19.64
N GLU A 98 13.13 -0.30 20.49
CA GLU A 98 14.45 0.22 20.06
C GLU A 98 15.07 -0.55 18.90
N LYS A 99 15.00 -1.89 18.94
CA LYS A 99 15.48 -2.75 17.83
C LYS A 99 14.81 -2.42 16.49
N GLN A 100 13.51 -2.08 16.51
CA GLN A 100 12.76 -1.71 15.31
C GLN A 100 13.12 -0.29 14.86
N LYS A 101 13.30 0.66 15.78
CA LYS A 101 13.75 2.03 15.46
C LYS A 101 15.08 2.03 14.71
N GLN A 102 16.05 1.22 15.16
CA GLN A 102 17.37 1.09 14.51
C GLN A 102 17.30 0.55 13.07
N SER A 103 16.20 -0.12 12.70
CA SER A 103 16.00 -0.66 11.35
C SER A 103 15.39 0.36 10.37
N VAL A 104 14.99 1.55 10.84
CA VAL A 104 14.36 2.60 10.03
C VAL A 104 15.44 3.55 9.49
N ASN A 105 15.50 3.67 8.17
CA ASN A 105 16.45 4.54 7.48
C ASN A 105 15.72 5.61 6.68
N PHE A 106 15.99 6.88 6.99
CA PHE A 106 15.45 8.01 6.26
C PHE A 106 16.39 8.45 5.14
N PHE A 107 15.82 8.82 3.99
CA PHE A 107 16.56 9.38 2.86
C PHE A 107 15.68 10.37 2.09
N SER A 108 16.25 11.19 1.21
CA SER A 108 15.45 12.07 0.34
C SER A 108 15.00 11.32 -0.90
N VAL A 109 13.71 11.38 -1.20
CA VAL A 109 13.11 10.75 -2.39
C VAL A 109 12.92 11.76 -3.51
N TYR A 110 13.06 11.30 -4.75
CA TYR A 110 12.66 12.04 -5.93
C TYR A 110 11.12 12.08 -6.04
N GLY A 111 10.58 13.27 -6.31
CA GLY A 111 9.14 13.51 -6.38
C GLY A 111 8.58 14.23 -5.14
N MET A 112 7.25 14.33 -5.08
CA MET A 112 6.52 15.11 -4.08
C MET A 112 5.78 14.24 -3.06
N ASP A 113 5.87 12.92 -3.20
CA ASP A 113 5.16 11.94 -2.36
C ASP A 113 6.12 11.18 -1.45
N MET A 114 5.68 10.96 -0.21
CA MET A 114 6.37 10.08 0.71
C MET A 114 6.50 8.68 0.09
N PHE A 115 7.64 8.04 0.33
CA PHE A 115 7.92 6.68 -0.11
C PHE A 115 8.28 5.82 1.09
N PHE A 116 7.84 4.56 1.08
CA PHE A 116 8.36 3.57 2.00
C PHE A 116 8.55 2.23 1.29
N ALA A 117 9.57 1.50 1.71
CA ALA A 117 9.80 0.12 1.31
C ALA A 117 10.39 -0.69 2.46
N GLY A 118 10.05 -1.97 2.52
CA GLY A 118 10.48 -2.87 3.59
C GLY A 118 9.48 -2.90 4.75
N SER A 119 9.90 -3.47 5.86
CA SER A 119 9.10 -3.57 7.09
C SER A 119 10.01 -3.76 8.30
N THR A 120 9.64 -3.17 9.44
CA THR A 120 10.35 -3.35 10.72
C THR A 120 10.31 -4.81 11.21
N LYS A 121 9.44 -5.64 10.62
CA LYS A 121 9.31 -7.08 10.91
C LYS A 121 10.23 -7.95 10.05
N THR A 122 11.00 -7.32 9.15
CA THR A 122 11.96 -8.02 8.29
C THR A 122 13.39 -7.71 8.71
N THR A 123 14.33 -8.58 8.35
CA THR A 123 15.76 -8.36 8.65
C THR A 123 16.40 -7.28 7.78
N GLY A 124 15.79 -6.92 6.64
CA GLY A 124 16.26 -5.85 5.77
C GLY A 124 15.94 -4.44 6.27
N GLY A 125 15.05 -4.33 7.26
CA GLY A 125 14.62 -3.05 7.81
C GLY A 125 13.66 -2.28 6.90
N VAL A 126 13.69 -0.96 7.03
CA VAL A 126 12.79 -0.03 6.33
C VAL A 126 13.58 1.11 5.72
N ALA A 127 13.25 1.46 4.48
CA ALA A 127 13.69 2.68 3.83
C ALA A 127 12.48 3.63 3.70
N ILE A 128 12.56 4.80 4.33
CA ILE A 128 11.53 5.86 4.25
C ILE A 128 12.11 7.05 3.49
N GLY A 129 11.53 7.32 2.32
CA GLY A 129 11.86 8.42 1.44
C GLY A 129 11.04 9.65 1.78
N ILE A 130 11.71 10.73 2.16
CA ILE A 130 11.10 12.01 2.50
C ILE A 130 11.25 12.96 1.31
N PRO A 131 10.16 13.50 0.76
CA PRO A 131 10.20 14.44 -0.35
C PRO A 131 10.99 15.70 -0.04
N ARG A 132 11.59 16.28 -1.07
CA ARG A 132 12.34 17.53 -0.92
C ARG A 132 11.48 18.69 -0.42
N ASN A 133 10.18 18.71 -0.73
CA ASN A 133 9.32 19.82 -0.32
C ASN A 133 9.13 19.92 1.21
N TYR A 134 9.56 18.93 1.99
CA TYR A 134 9.59 19.01 3.44
C TYR A 134 10.61 20.05 3.95
N SER A 135 11.64 20.38 3.16
CA SER A 135 12.58 21.45 3.50
C SER A 135 12.05 22.86 3.23
N TYR A 136 10.93 23.02 2.52
CA TYR A 136 10.35 24.34 2.22
C TYR A 136 9.60 24.88 3.43
N LYS A 137 9.93 26.09 3.88
CA LYS A 137 9.23 26.77 4.98
C LYS A 137 8.25 27.81 4.45
N THR A 138 8.63 28.45 3.36
CA THR A 138 7.87 29.51 2.71
C THR A 138 7.79 29.26 1.21
N GLN A 139 6.90 30.01 0.58
CA GLN A 139 6.74 30.03 -0.86
C GLN A 139 7.97 30.53 -1.63
N ALA A 140 8.88 31.26 -0.97
CA ALA A 140 10.11 31.76 -1.56
C ALA A 140 11.22 30.69 -1.60
N ASP A 141 11.12 29.68 -0.74
CA ASP A 141 12.11 28.59 -0.66
C ASP A 141 11.94 27.55 -1.78
N LEU A 142 10.88 27.67 -2.60
CA LEU A 142 10.64 26.74 -3.68
C LEU A 142 11.72 26.86 -4.76
N GLU A 143 12.39 25.74 -5.02
CA GLU A 143 13.31 25.60 -6.14
C GLU A 143 12.53 25.40 -7.45
N ARG A 144 11.89 26.48 -7.90
CA ARG A 144 10.96 26.54 -9.03
C ARG A 144 11.49 25.92 -10.32
N ASN A 145 12.80 26.04 -10.57
CA ASN A 145 13.46 25.52 -11.77
C ASN A 145 13.68 24.00 -11.74
N ASP A 146 13.62 23.39 -10.55
CA ASP A 146 13.84 21.95 -10.37
C ASP A 146 12.52 21.15 -10.43
N ILE A 147 11.37 21.84 -10.47
CA ILE A 147 10.04 21.21 -10.47
C ILE A 147 9.53 21.10 -11.91
N ILE A 148 9.57 19.87 -12.42
CA ILE A 148 9.11 19.52 -13.77
C ILE A 148 7.86 18.65 -13.65
N VAL A 149 6.80 19.03 -14.35
CA VAL A 149 5.52 18.31 -14.40
C VAL A 149 5.28 17.84 -15.82
N ASP A 150 5.17 16.53 -16.00
CA ASP A 150 4.96 15.87 -17.32
C ASP A 150 6.00 16.29 -18.38
N GLY A 151 7.25 16.49 -17.96
CA GLY A 151 8.35 16.90 -18.84
C GLY A 151 8.43 18.41 -19.10
N ASN A 152 7.50 19.20 -18.56
CA ASN A 152 7.45 20.65 -18.76
C ASN A 152 7.70 21.41 -17.45
N ASN A 153 8.27 22.62 -17.57
CA ASN A 153 8.38 23.54 -16.44
C ASN A 153 7.00 24.07 -16.05
N VAL A 154 6.79 24.29 -14.76
CA VAL A 154 5.53 24.84 -14.24
C VAL A 154 5.46 26.34 -14.52
N GLU A 155 4.35 26.79 -15.11
CA GLU A 155 4.01 28.21 -15.19
C GLU A 155 3.50 28.72 -13.84
N TRP A 156 4.41 29.20 -12.99
CA TRP A 156 4.10 29.61 -11.61
C TRP A 156 3.08 30.76 -11.49
N GLY A 157 2.89 31.56 -12.55
CA GLY A 157 1.89 32.64 -12.58
C GLY A 157 0.46 32.16 -12.84
N SER A 158 0.28 30.95 -13.38
CA SER A 158 -1.03 30.37 -13.65
C SER A 158 -1.76 29.98 -12.36
N ASP A 159 -3.09 29.89 -12.40
CA ASP A 159 -3.91 29.44 -11.26
C ASP A 159 -3.44 28.06 -10.73
N GLY A 160 -3.12 27.14 -11.64
CA GLY A 160 -2.56 25.83 -11.28
C GLY A 160 -1.18 25.93 -10.64
N GLY A 161 -0.30 26.82 -11.14
CA GLY A 161 1.02 27.06 -10.57
C GLY A 161 0.97 27.66 -9.17
N GLN A 162 0.07 28.61 -8.93
CA GLN A 162 -0.16 29.22 -7.61
C GLN A 162 -0.72 28.18 -6.62
N LEU A 163 -1.72 27.40 -7.05
CA LEU A 163 -2.29 26.33 -6.22
C LEU A 163 -1.24 25.26 -5.88
N LEU A 164 -0.37 24.91 -6.82
CA LEU A 164 0.74 23.99 -6.58
C LEU A 164 1.74 24.56 -5.57
N GLN A 165 2.10 25.84 -5.70
CA GLN A 165 3.04 26.52 -4.81
C GLN A 165 2.55 26.50 -3.35
N GLU A 166 1.27 26.76 -3.13
CA GLU A 166 0.64 26.69 -1.81
C GLU A 166 0.61 25.26 -1.26
N ALA A 167 0.32 24.29 -2.12
CA ALA A 167 0.19 22.89 -1.74
C ALA A 167 1.53 22.24 -1.32
N LEU A 168 2.65 22.75 -1.84
CA LEU A 168 3.98 22.20 -1.57
C LEU A 168 4.56 22.59 -0.22
N VAL A 169 4.07 23.68 0.38
CA VAL A 169 4.49 24.14 1.72
C VAL A 169 3.60 23.51 2.78
N LEU A 170 4.20 22.61 3.57
CA LEU A 170 3.52 21.88 4.64
C LEU A 170 3.96 22.42 6.00
N SER A 171 3.03 22.57 6.95
CA SER A 171 3.39 22.81 8.35
C SER A 171 4.21 21.67 8.93
N GLU A 172 4.96 21.96 9.99
CA GLU A 172 5.75 20.94 10.69
C GLU A 172 4.90 19.77 11.19
N ASN A 173 3.68 20.04 11.67
CA ASN A 173 2.77 18.99 12.13
C ASN A 173 2.30 18.09 10.98
N ALA A 174 2.00 18.66 9.82
CA ALA A 174 1.64 17.91 8.63
C ALA A 174 2.79 17.03 8.12
N GLN A 175 4.00 17.55 8.17
CA GLN A 175 5.21 16.81 7.83
C GLN A 175 5.46 15.65 8.80
N LYS A 176 5.42 15.90 10.12
CA LYS A 176 5.54 14.85 11.15
C LYS A 176 4.47 13.77 10.99
N PHE A 177 3.23 14.16 10.71
CA PHE A 177 2.16 13.19 10.42
C PHE A 177 2.49 12.32 9.21
N GLY A 178 2.91 12.90 8.08
CA GLY A 178 3.26 12.14 6.88
C GLY A 178 4.38 11.13 7.13
N ILE A 179 5.40 11.53 7.90
CA ILE A 179 6.50 10.64 8.30
C ILE A 179 6.01 9.54 9.26
N ALA A 180 5.29 9.91 10.32
CA ALA A 180 4.78 8.96 11.31
C ALA A 180 3.83 7.94 10.70
N ARG A 181 3.01 8.34 9.73
CA ARG A 181 2.13 7.44 8.97
C ARG A 181 2.93 6.36 8.25
N ASP A 182 3.99 6.74 7.54
CA ASP A 182 4.81 5.78 6.78
C ASP A 182 5.65 4.89 7.72
N ILE A 183 6.09 5.41 8.87
CA ILE A 183 6.66 4.61 9.95
C ILE A 183 5.62 3.58 10.44
N CYS A 184 4.40 4.01 10.74
CA CYS A 184 3.31 3.12 11.18
C CYS A 184 2.97 2.07 10.12
N MET A 185 3.00 2.42 8.83
CA MET A 185 2.77 1.52 7.71
C MET A 185 3.89 0.47 7.60
N SER A 186 5.14 0.89 7.78
CA SER A 186 6.29 0.00 7.77
C SER A 186 6.35 -0.93 8.99
N ASP A 187 5.74 -0.52 10.11
CA ASP A 187 5.57 -1.33 11.32
C ASP A 187 4.37 -2.28 11.24
N THR A 188 4.17 -2.89 10.08
CA THR A 188 3.11 -3.87 9.84
C THR A 188 3.66 -5.14 9.21
N HIS A 189 2.82 -6.17 9.18
CA HIS A 189 3.11 -7.41 8.47
C HIS A 189 2.77 -7.33 6.97
N TYR A 190 2.59 -6.12 6.41
CA TYR A 190 2.15 -5.91 5.02
C TYR A 190 2.96 -6.72 4.01
N VAL A 191 4.30 -6.76 4.15
CA VAL A 191 5.19 -7.50 3.25
C VAL A 191 4.86 -9.00 3.25
N TYR A 192 4.75 -9.62 4.43
CA TYR A 192 4.43 -11.04 4.54
C TYR A 192 3.00 -11.34 4.10
N SER A 193 2.03 -10.54 4.54
CA SER A 193 0.62 -10.70 4.20
C SER A 193 0.43 -10.66 2.68
N ARG A 194 1.04 -9.68 1.99
CA ARG A 194 0.93 -9.55 0.54
C ARG A 194 1.64 -10.69 -0.22
N GLY A 195 2.78 -11.15 0.28
CA GLY A 195 3.44 -12.35 -0.23
C GLY A 195 2.54 -13.59 -0.12
N ILE A 196 1.98 -13.83 1.07
CA ILE A 196 1.09 -14.97 1.35
C ILE A 196 -0.12 -14.94 0.43
N MET A 197 -0.76 -13.78 0.23
CA MET A 197 -1.94 -13.66 -0.64
C MET A 197 -1.67 -14.10 -2.08
N GLY A 198 -0.53 -13.72 -2.66
CA GLY A 198 -0.18 -14.16 -4.01
C GLY A 198 0.08 -15.67 -4.08
N SER A 199 0.81 -16.21 -3.10
CA SER A 199 1.05 -17.66 -3.00
C SER A 199 -0.22 -18.47 -2.79
N SER A 200 -1.13 -18.00 -1.94
CA SER A 200 -2.45 -18.61 -1.75
C SER A 200 -3.29 -18.58 -3.02
N SER A 201 -3.15 -17.56 -3.86
CA SER A 201 -3.87 -17.45 -5.14
C SER A 201 -3.37 -18.46 -6.17
N ILE A 202 -2.05 -18.70 -6.21
CA ILE A 202 -1.44 -19.77 -7.02
C ILE A 202 -1.98 -21.14 -6.58
N MET A 203 -1.99 -21.39 -5.26
CA MET A 203 -2.51 -22.65 -4.73
C MET A 203 -4.01 -22.82 -4.98
N LEU A 204 -4.80 -21.76 -4.81
CA LEU A 204 -6.22 -21.77 -5.10
C LEU A 204 -6.48 -22.13 -6.57
N TYR A 205 -5.76 -21.51 -7.51
CA TYR A 205 -5.85 -21.85 -8.93
C TYR A 205 -5.53 -23.33 -9.19
N PHE A 206 -4.47 -23.85 -8.56
CA PHE A 206 -4.11 -25.25 -8.69
C PHE A 206 -5.23 -26.18 -8.18
N PHE A 207 -5.76 -25.94 -6.97
CA PHE A 207 -6.82 -26.76 -6.40
C PHE A 207 -8.11 -26.69 -7.22
N LEU A 208 -8.53 -25.50 -7.65
CA LEU A 208 -9.73 -25.33 -8.48
C LEU A 208 -9.56 -26.02 -9.84
N SER A 209 -8.39 -25.90 -10.47
CA SER A 209 -8.11 -26.55 -11.75
C SER A 209 -8.10 -28.07 -11.62
N ARG A 210 -7.54 -28.61 -10.52
CA ARG A 210 -7.57 -30.04 -10.23
C ARG A 210 -8.99 -30.55 -10.01
N ASN A 211 -9.77 -29.88 -9.16
CA ASN A 211 -11.16 -30.24 -8.90
C ASN A 211 -12.02 -30.16 -10.17
N ALA A 212 -11.84 -29.11 -10.99
CA ALA A 212 -12.56 -28.98 -12.26
C ALA A 212 -12.19 -30.10 -13.25
N ASN A 213 -10.93 -30.52 -13.28
CA ASN A 213 -10.50 -31.65 -14.10
C ASN A 213 -11.15 -32.97 -13.67
N ASP A 214 -11.23 -33.23 -12.37
CA ASP A 214 -11.82 -34.45 -11.81
C ASP A 214 -13.36 -34.45 -11.98
N MET A 215 -14.01 -33.29 -11.81
CA MET A 215 -15.47 -33.15 -11.94
C MET A 215 -15.96 -33.20 -13.39
N LEU A 216 -15.25 -32.55 -14.32
CA LEU A 216 -15.68 -32.40 -15.72
C LEU A 216 -15.05 -33.41 -16.67
N TYR A 217 -14.26 -34.37 -16.14
CA TYR A 217 -13.37 -35.22 -16.91
C TYR A 217 -12.49 -34.40 -17.87
N GLY A 218 -12.08 -33.21 -17.43
CA GLY A 218 -11.54 -32.15 -18.28
C GLY A 218 -10.29 -32.56 -19.06
N LEU A 219 -9.52 -33.49 -18.51
CA LEU A 219 -8.31 -34.03 -19.15
C LEU A 219 -8.58 -34.89 -20.40
N TYR A 220 -9.76 -35.50 -20.49
CA TYR A 220 -10.22 -36.30 -21.64
C TYR A 220 -10.98 -35.46 -22.68
N LYS A 221 -11.18 -34.17 -22.42
CA LYS A 221 -11.83 -33.23 -23.33
C LYS A 221 -10.84 -32.61 -24.33
N PRO A 222 -11.31 -32.09 -25.49
CA PRO A 222 -10.47 -31.39 -26.44
C PRO A 222 -9.74 -30.20 -25.81
N ARG A 223 -8.62 -29.78 -26.41
CA ARG A 223 -7.78 -28.70 -25.89
C ARG A 223 -8.53 -27.37 -25.77
N SER A 224 -9.39 -27.03 -26.73
CA SER A 224 -10.21 -25.81 -26.71
C SER A 224 -11.06 -25.70 -25.45
N PHE A 225 -11.73 -26.79 -25.05
CA PHE A 225 -12.51 -26.84 -23.82
C PHE A 225 -11.64 -26.56 -22.58
N ARG A 226 -10.47 -27.19 -22.48
CA ARG A 226 -9.52 -26.98 -21.39
C ARG A 226 -9.03 -25.54 -21.32
N THR A 227 -8.70 -24.95 -22.46
CA THR A 227 -8.28 -23.54 -22.55
C THR A 227 -9.36 -22.62 -22.01
N VAL A 228 -10.62 -22.82 -22.40
CA VAL A 228 -11.74 -22.01 -21.90
C VAL A 228 -11.90 -22.15 -20.38
N VAL A 229 -11.92 -23.38 -19.86
CA VAL A 229 -12.08 -23.64 -18.42
C VAL A 229 -10.92 -23.05 -17.62
N TYR A 230 -9.67 -23.30 -18.00
CA TYR A 230 -8.51 -22.80 -17.28
C TYR A 230 -8.36 -21.28 -17.37
N SER A 231 -8.75 -20.67 -18.49
CA SER A 231 -8.79 -19.21 -18.60
C SER A 231 -9.84 -18.61 -17.68
N GLY A 232 -11.04 -19.21 -17.63
CA GLY A 232 -12.08 -18.79 -16.69
C GLY A 232 -11.65 -18.88 -15.23
N LEU A 233 -11.04 -20.01 -14.84
CA LEU A 233 -10.50 -20.19 -13.48
C LEU A 233 -9.35 -19.23 -13.18
N SER A 234 -8.48 -18.96 -14.16
CA SER A 234 -7.39 -18.00 -14.01
C SER A 234 -7.90 -16.59 -13.76
N LEU A 235 -8.88 -16.12 -14.57
CA LEU A 235 -9.54 -14.83 -14.39
C LEU A 235 -10.22 -14.73 -13.03
N PHE A 236 -10.89 -15.80 -12.60
CA PHE A 236 -11.54 -15.86 -11.28
C PHE A 236 -10.54 -15.74 -10.13
N CYS A 237 -9.48 -16.56 -10.13
CA CYS A 237 -8.42 -16.49 -9.10
C CYS A 237 -7.69 -15.14 -9.11
N PHE A 238 -7.44 -14.58 -10.30
CA PHE A 238 -6.89 -13.25 -10.44
C PHE A 238 -7.82 -12.18 -9.83
N GLY A 239 -9.13 -12.29 -10.06
CA GLY A 239 -10.12 -11.41 -9.46
C GLY A 239 -10.10 -11.46 -7.93
N ILE A 240 -10.08 -12.66 -7.35
CA ILE A 240 -9.95 -12.85 -5.88
C ILE A 240 -8.65 -12.21 -5.39
N TRP A 241 -7.52 -12.55 -5.99
CA TRP A 241 -6.22 -11.98 -5.63
C TRP A 241 -6.22 -10.45 -5.69
N ALA A 242 -6.78 -9.89 -6.77
CA ALA A 242 -6.85 -8.46 -6.99
C ALA A 242 -7.65 -7.76 -5.87
N VAL A 243 -8.88 -8.20 -5.64
CA VAL A 243 -9.77 -7.63 -4.61
C VAL A 243 -9.18 -7.80 -3.22
N SER A 244 -8.69 -9.00 -2.89
CA SER A 244 -8.13 -9.24 -1.56
C SER A 244 -6.86 -8.39 -1.32
N SER A 245 -6.01 -8.22 -2.34
CA SER A 245 -4.83 -7.34 -2.24
C SER A 245 -5.20 -5.86 -2.02
N ASP A 246 -6.30 -5.38 -2.61
CA ASP A 246 -6.79 -4.01 -2.39
C ASP A 246 -7.34 -3.85 -0.98
N LEU A 247 -8.17 -4.81 -0.52
CA LEU A 247 -8.71 -4.80 0.83
C LEU A 247 -7.58 -4.79 1.87
N LEU A 248 -6.53 -5.58 1.65
CA LEU A 248 -5.36 -5.60 2.52
C LEU A 248 -4.63 -4.26 2.52
N THR A 249 -4.42 -3.66 1.34
CA THR A 249 -3.76 -2.35 1.22
C THR A 249 -4.56 -1.27 1.95
N LYS A 250 -5.87 -1.17 1.67
CA LYS A 250 -6.77 -0.23 2.34
C LYS A 250 -6.85 -0.46 3.85
N PHE A 251 -6.79 -1.71 4.31
CA PHE A 251 -6.76 -2.02 5.73
C PHE A 251 -5.52 -1.44 6.41
N TYR A 252 -4.34 -1.68 5.86
CA TYR A 252 -3.09 -1.18 6.44
C TYR A 252 -2.94 0.34 6.30
N GLU A 253 -3.40 0.95 5.21
CA GLU A 253 -3.43 2.41 5.07
C GLU A 253 -4.29 3.07 6.14
N ASN A 254 -5.52 2.59 6.34
CA ASN A 254 -6.40 3.10 7.38
C ASN A 254 -5.82 2.85 8.78
N TYR A 255 -5.18 1.69 8.99
CA TYR A 255 -4.52 1.38 10.26
C TYR A 255 -3.36 2.35 10.54
N ALA A 256 -2.49 2.59 9.55
CA ALA A 256 -1.35 3.47 9.67
C ALA A 256 -1.77 4.93 9.91
N ASP A 257 -2.75 5.42 9.15
CA ASP A 257 -3.35 6.75 9.35
C ASP A 257 -3.93 6.92 10.73
N LYS A 258 -4.75 5.95 11.17
CA LYS A 258 -5.38 6.00 12.48
C LYS A 258 -4.33 5.98 13.58
N ARG A 259 -3.30 5.14 13.47
CA ARG A 259 -2.23 5.06 14.47
C ARG A 259 -1.43 6.36 14.55
N ALA A 260 -1.04 6.94 13.42
CA ALA A 260 -0.30 8.20 13.38
C ALA A 260 -1.16 9.39 13.84
N GLY A 261 -2.40 9.49 13.38
CA GLY A 261 -3.32 10.56 13.78
C GLY A 261 -3.72 10.50 15.25
N SER A 262 -3.77 9.31 15.84
CA SER A 262 -4.11 9.11 17.26
C SER A 262 -2.96 9.39 18.24
N LEU A 263 -1.77 9.77 17.79
CA LEU A 263 -0.64 10.05 18.68
C LEU A 263 -0.93 11.22 19.63
N ASN A 264 -1.36 12.35 19.06
CA ASN A 264 -1.87 13.50 19.80
C ASN A 264 -2.63 14.45 18.84
N LEU A 265 -3.23 15.51 19.40
CA LEU A 265 -4.04 16.46 18.63
C LEU A 265 -3.24 17.17 17.51
N SER A 266 -1.93 17.40 17.70
CA SER A 266 -1.08 18.04 16.68
C SER A 266 -0.89 17.13 15.46
N TYR A 267 -0.70 15.82 15.65
CA TYR A 267 -0.64 14.85 14.55
C TYR A 267 -1.97 14.72 13.82
N ALA A 268 -3.09 14.71 14.53
CA ALA A 268 -4.41 14.65 13.91
C ALA A 268 -4.67 15.87 13.02
N LYS A 269 -4.42 17.08 13.54
CA LYS A 269 -4.53 18.34 12.78
C LYS A 269 -3.54 18.38 11.60
N GLY A 270 -2.31 17.92 11.83
CA GLY A 270 -1.29 17.74 10.80
C GLY A 270 -1.77 16.80 9.69
N GLY A 271 -2.47 15.71 10.02
CA GLY A 271 -3.05 14.79 9.05
C GLY A 271 -4.16 15.40 8.20
N VAL A 272 -5.00 16.24 8.79
CA VAL A 272 -6.01 17.01 8.03
C VAL A 272 -5.34 17.92 7.01
N GLU A 273 -4.33 18.68 7.44
CA GLU A 273 -3.56 19.57 6.56
C GLU A 273 -2.82 18.78 5.47
N PHE A 274 -2.11 17.71 5.85
CA PHE A 274 -1.37 16.85 4.93
C PHE A 274 -2.24 16.34 3.78
N TYR A 275 -3.42 15.80 4.08
CA TYR A 275 -4.34 15.33 3.04
C TYR A 275 -4.99 16.47 2.27
N SER A 276 -5.29 17.60 2.92
CA SER A 276 -5.81 18.78 2.22
C SER A 276 -4.81 19.32 1.20
N ARG A 277 -3.53 19.39 1.57
CA ARG A 277 -2.41 19.81 0.71
C ARG A 277 -2.14 18.80 -0.40
N THR A 278 -2.24 17.51 -0.11
CA THR A 278 -2.17 16.44 -1.12
C THR A 278 -3.27 16.60 -2.18
N LEU A 279 -4.52 16.82 -1.76
CA LEU A 279 -5.65 17.05 -2.68
C LEU A 279 -5.44 18.33 -3.51
N GLN A 280 -5.02 19.43 -2.89
CA GLN A 280 -4.71 20.69 -3.58
C GLN A 280 -3.61 20.51 -4.62
N ARG A 281 -2.52 19.83 -4.26
CA ARG A 281 -1.43 19.49 -5.18
C ARG A 281 -1.96 18.69 -6.37
N ASN A 282 -2.79 17.67 -6.13
CA ASN A 282 -3.32 16.84 -7.20
C ASN A 282 -4.29 17.60 -8.11
N MET A 283 -5.10 18.51 -7.57
CA MET A 283 -5.94 19.43 -8.38
C MET A 283 -5.08 20.37 -9.23
N ALA A 284 -4.01 20.91 -8.66
CA ALA A 284 -3.06 21.74 -9.39
C ALA A 284 -2.37 20.97 -10.51
N LEU A 285 -1.89 19.76 -10.24
CA LEU A 285 -1.30 18.88 -11.26
C LEU A 285 -2.29 18.49 -12.35
N ARG A 286 -3.57 18.25 -12.00
CA ARG A 286 -4.64 18.04 -12.98
C ARG A 286 -4.73 19.22 -13.96
N SER A 287 -4.75 20.44 -13.42
CA SER A 287 -4.85 21.67 -14.21
C SER A 287 -3.61 21.92 -15.07
N ILE A 288 -2.41 21.85 -14.47
CA ILE A 288 -1.13 22.10 -15.15
C ILE A 288 -0.90 21.11 -16.31
N MET A 289 -1.24 19.84 -16.10
CA MET A 289 -0.99 18.81 -17.11
C MET A 289 -2.05 18.79 -18.23
N GLY A 290 -3.22 19.39 -18.05
CA GLY A 290 -4.33 19.28 -19.00
C GLY A 290 -4.83 17.83 -19.16
N PRO A 291 -5.10 17.34 -20.39
CA PRO A 291 -5.73 16.03 -20.60
C PRO A 291 -5.02 14.82 -19.96
N PRO A 292 -3.67 14.72 -19.94
CA PRO A 292 -2.95 13.73 -19.15
C PRO A 292 -3.25 13.79 -17.65
N GLY A 293 -3.35 15.00 -17.08
CA GLY A 293 -3.70 15.21 -15.68
C GLY A 293 -5.12 14.76 -15.37
N GLU A 294 -6.05 14.99 -16.29
CA GLU A 294 -7.45 14.60 -16.14
C GLU A 294 -7.67 13.09 -16.03
N LYS A 295 -6.76 12.31 -16.64
CA LYS A 295 -6.74 10.84 -16.55
C LYS A 295 -6.09 10.33 -15.27
N ARG A 296 -5.31 11.17 -14.57
CA ARG A 296 -4.59 10.79 -13.34
C ARG A 296 -5.35 11.20 -12.08
N PHE A 297 -5.90 12.41 -12.06
CA PHE A 297 -6.55 12.98 -10.88
C PHE A 297 -7.98 13.42 -11.20
N THR A 298 -8.92 13.15 -10.30
CA THR A 298 -10.30 13.64 -10.33
C THR A 298 -10.34 15.15 -10.10
N PHE A 299 -11.50 15.78 -10.38
CA PHE A 299 -11.72 17.21 -10.10
C PHE A 299 -11.44 17.59 -8.63
N PHE A 300 -11.70 16.67 -7.69
CA PHE A 300 -11.46 16.89 -6.26
C PHE A 300 -10.05 16.52 -5.79
N GLY A 301 -9.16 16.08 -6.69
CA GLY A 301 -7.77 15.73 -6.36
C GLY A 301 -7.53 14.30 -5.86
N ASN A 302 -8.53 13.42 -5.86
CA ASN A 302 -8.30 11.97 -5.72
C ASN A 302 -7.72 11.38 -7.01
N ASP A 303 -7.08 10.23 -6.93
CA ASP A 303 -6.65 9.49 -8.12
C ASP A 303 -7.85 8.98 -8.93
N VAL A 304 -7.74 8.99 -10.26
CA VAL A 304 -8.74 8.40 -11.15
C VAL A 304 -8.45 6.92 -11.27
N GLU A 305 -9.41 6.10 -10.85
CA GLU A 305 -9.31 4.65 -10.95
C GLU A 305 -10.45 4.14 -11.83
N PHE A 306 -10.10 3.31 -12.83
CA PHE A 306 -11.06 2.90 -13.85
C PHE A 306 -11.97 1.75 -13.39
N ILE A 307 -11.39 0.58 -13.08
CA ILE A 307 -12.13 -0.63 -12.69
C ILE A 307 -11.85 -1.04 -11.23
N ARG A 308 -10.72 -0.61 -10.67
CA ARG A 308 -10.19 -1.15 -9.42
C ARG A 308 -9.63 -0.02 -8.56
N GLU A 309 -10.25 0.18 -7.39
CA GLU A 309 -9.77 1.12 -6.38
C GLU A 309 -8.75 0.44 -5.47
N ARG A 310 -7.47 0.79 -5.62
CA ARG A 310 -6.35 0.14 -4.90
C ARG A 310 -6.09 0.77 -3.55
N HIS A 311 -6.28 2.08 -3.46
CA HIS A 311 -5.95 2.89 -2.29
C HIS A 311 -7.21 3.49 -1.68
N VAL A 312 -7.13 3.93 -0.42
CA VAL A 312 -8.21 4.72 0.17
C VAL A 312 -8.17 6.13 -0.45
N PRO A 313 -9.28 6.66 -1.01
CA PRO A 313 -9.29 8.00 -1.58
C PRO A 313 -8.85 9.05 -0.56
N PHE A 314 -8.01 10.00 -0.98
CA PHE A 314 -7.49 11.05 -0.12
C PHE A 314 -8.58 11.88 0.56
N THR A 315 -9.72 12.12 -0.09
CA THR A 315 -10.88 12.79 0.54
C THR A 315 -11.41 12.01 1.75
N ARG A 316 -11.48 10.68 1.65
CA ARG A 316 -11.90 9.82 2.76
C ARG A 316 -10.85 9.79 3.87
N ARG A 317 -9.57 9.76 3.52
CA ARG A 317 -8.46 9.82 4.49
C ARG A 317 -8.47 11.13 5.27
N LYS A 318 -8.67 12.27 4.59
CA LYS A 318 -8.87 13.59 5.20
C LYS A 318 -10.03 13.58 6.21
N HIS A 319 -11.21 13.12 5.78
CA HIS A 319 -12.39 13.02 6.66
C HIS A 319 -12.14 12.17 7.91
N ASN A 320 -11.42 11.06 7.75
CA ASN A 320 -11.04 10.22 8.89
C ASN A 320 -10.13 10.98 9.88
N MET A 321 -9.20 11.80 9.39
CA MET A 321 -8.34 12.62 10.25
C MET A 321 -9.10 13.74 10.96
N GLU A 322 -10.07 14.37 10.29
CA GLU A 322 -10.95 15.39 10.90
C GLU A 322 -11.70 14.79 12.10
N LYS A 323 -12.28 13.60 11.93
CA LYS A 323 -12.94 12.87 13.03
C LYS A 323 -12.00 12.55 14.19
N ILE A 324 -10.75 12.20 13.92
CA ILE A 324 -9.77 11.92 14.98
C ILE A 324 -9.40 13.21 15.71
N ALA A 325 -9.19 14.31 14.98
CA ALA A 325 -8.88 15.61 15.55
C ALA A 325 -10.04 16.13 16.43
N GLU A 326 -11.29 15.99 15.98
CA GLU A 326 -12.48 16.35 16.74
C GLU A 326 -12.54 15.57 18.06
N ARG A 327 -12.41 14.24 18.02
CA ARG A 327 -12.42 13.38 19.21
C ARG A 327 -11.34 13.75 20.21
N LEU A 328 -10.12 14.00 19.73
CA LEU A 328 -9.01 14.39 20.59
C LEU A 328 -9.22 15.78 21.19
N SER A 329 -9.77 16.72 20.42
CA SER A 329 -10.07 18.07 20.92
C SER A 329 -11.13 18.04 22.03
N GLN A 330 -12.20 17.26 21.86
CA GLN A 330 -13.24 17.06 22.88
C GLN A 330 -12.66 16.43 24.15
N ALA A 331 -11.81 15.39 24.02
CA ALA A 331 -11.15 14.76 25.14
C ALA A 331 -10.22 15.72 25.91
N SER A 332 -9.50 16.59 25.19
CA SER A 332 -8.66 17.63 25.80
C SER A 332 -9.50 18.66 26.58
N THR A 333 -10.64 19.09 26.04
CA THR A 333 -11.54 20.02 26.72
C THR A 333 -12.15 19.41 27.99
N MET A 334 -12.56 18.14 27.96
CA MET A 334 -13.11 17.44 29.13
C MET A 334 -12.08 17.26 30.25
N ASN A 335 -10.83 16.94 29.91
CA ASN A 335 -9.75 16.79 30.89
C ASN A 335 -9.36 18.11 31.56
N ASN A 336 -9.51 19.25 30.87
CA ASN A 336 -9.26 20.57 31.44
C ASN A 336 -10.41 21.07 32.33
N SER A 337 -11.59 20.45 32.29
CA SER A 337 -12.79 20.85 33.06
C SER A 337 -13.04 20.08 34.37
N SER A 338 -12.05 19.41 34.97
CA SER A 338 -12.17 18.74 36.29
C SER A 338 -10.86 18.85 37.12
N PRO A 339 -10.83 19.06 38.45
CA PRO A 339 -11.89 19.25 39.47
C PRO A 339 -11.78 20.58 40.26
N VAL A 340 -11.29 21.68 39.67
CA VAL A 340 -11.24 22.99 40.37
C VAL A 340 -12.59 23.72 40.30
N ASP A 341 -13.33 23.58 39.19
CA ASP A 341 -14.63 24.24 39.01
C ASP A 341 -15.77 23.61 39.85
N ASN A 342 -15.66 22.32 40.21
CA ASN A 342 -16.63 21.68 41.10
C ASN A 342 -16.43 22.11 42.56
N LEU A 343 -15.19 22.37 43.00
CA LEU A 343 -14.93 22.90 44.35
C LEU A 343 -15.38 24.36 44.50
N GLN A 344 -15.31 25.17 43.44
CA GLN A 344 -15.86 26.53 43.46
C GLN A 344 -17.40 26.53 43.45
N ARG A 345 -18.06 25.66 42.69
CA ARG A 345 -19.52 25.50 42.76
C ARG A 345 -20.01 25.02 44.13
N ASP A 346 -19.34 24.04 44.72
CA ASP A 346 -19.74 23.51 46.03
C ASP A 346 -19.44 24.50 47.17
N SER A 347 -18.41 25.33 47.04
CA SER A 347 -18.12 26.40 48.01
C SER A 347 -19.12 27.57 48.00
N HIS A 348 -19.83 27.77 46.89
CA HIS A 348 -20.91 28.76 46.77
C HIS A 348 -22.26 28.22 47.27
N LEU A 349 -22.49 26.91 47.19
CA LEU A 349 -23.69 26.25 47.72
C LEU A 349 -23.63 26.00 49.23
N LEU A 350 -22.43 26.00 49.83
CA LEU A 350 -22.22 25.85 51.28
C LEU A 350 -22.17 27.20 52.03
N LYS A 351 -22.33 28.33 51.33
CA LYS A 351 -22.33 29.70 51.90
C LYS A 351 -23.68 30.42 51.77
N SER A 352 -24.71 29.73 51.29
CA SER A 352 -26.13 30.14 51.32
C SER A 352 -26.87 29.24 52.28
#